data_AF-A0A963LSP8-F1
#
_entry.id   AF-A0A963LSP8-F1
#
_cell.length_a   1.000
_cell.length_b   1.000
_cell.length_c   1.000
_cell.angle_alpha   90.00
_cell.angle_beta   90.00
_cell.angle_gamma   90.00
#
_symmetry.space_group_name_H-M   'P 1'
#
loop_
_entity.id
_entity.type
_entity.pdbx_description
1 polymer ?
#
loop_
_entity_poly.entity_id
_entity_poly.type
_entity_poly.pdbx_seq_one_letter_code
_entity_poly.pdbx_strand_id
1 'polypeptide(L)' 'LATRIATNAPLTNYALMHALPRIAEQPSDHGFLTEALMASIAQSAPEAKDRVRAFLEGKAAKVRKSS' A
#
# COMPACT_ATOMS: atom_id res chain seq x y z
N LEU A 1 12.79 12.27 -4.46
CA LEU A 1 12.15 11.20 -3.63
C LEU A 1 10.88 11.70 -2.95
N ALA A 2 10.95 12.75 -2.11
CA ALA A 2 9.78 13.32 -1.42
C ALA A 2 8.61 13.68 -2.35
N THR A 3 8.88 14.36 -3.47
CA THR A 3 7.85 14.71 -4.47
C THR A 3 7.13 13.49 -5.05
N ARG A 4 7.84 12.36 -5.21
CA ARG A 4 7.28 11.10 -5.70
C ARG A 4 6.45 10.39 -4.61
N ILE A 5 6.87 10.48 -3.36
CA ILE A 5 6.10 9.93 -2.22
C ILE A 5 4.81 10.74 -2.02
N ALA A 6 4.83 12.05 -2.28
CA ALA A 6 3.65 12.92 -2.21
C ALA A 6 2.56 12.56 -3.25
N THR A 7 2.89 11.81 -4.31
CA THR A 7 1.90 11.32 -5.29
C THR A 7 1.28 9.98 -4.90
N ASN A 8 1.71 9.35 -3.81
CA ASN A 8 1.10 8.13 -3.32
C ASN A 8 -0.31 8.40 -2.77
N ALA A 9 -1.12 7.35 -2.66
CA ALA A 9 -2.40 7.47 -1.97
C ALA A 9 -2.13 7.86 -0.50
N PRO A 10 -2.86 8.83 0.08
CA PRO A 10 -2.65 9.25 1.47
C PRO A 10 -2.67 8.08 2.47
N LEU A 11 -3.57 7.12 2.25
CA LEU A 11 -3.67 5.89 3.03
C LEU A 11 -2.41 5.01 2.93
N THR A 12 -1.79 4.93 1.75
CA THR A 12 -0.51 4.20 1.57
C THR A 12 0.59 4.85 2.40
N ASN A 13 0.72 6.17 2.37
CA ASN A 13 1.73 6.86 3.15
C ASN A 13 1.48 6.68 4.66
N TYR A 14 0.23 6.76 5.11
CA TYR A 14 -0.12 6.48 6.50
C TYR A 14 0.22 5.05 6.92
N ALA A 15 -0.14 4.05 6.11
CA ALA A 15 0.13 2.65 6.42
C ALA A 15 1.64 2.37 6.51
N LEU A 16 2.44 2.91 5.58
CA LEU A 16 3.90 2.75 5.59
C LEU A 16 4.56 3.42 6.81
N MET A 17 4.13 4.63 7.16
CA MET A 17 4.76 5.40 8.24
C MET A 17 4.31 5.00 9.64
N HIS A 18 3.08 4.47 9.77
CA HIS A 18 2.45 4.30 11.08
C HIS A 18 1.89 2.90 11.33
N ALA A 19 1.37 2.20 10.33
CA ALA A 19 0.75 0.90 10.54
C ALA A 19 1.76 -0.25 10.49
N LEU A 20 2.58 -0.32 9.44
CA LEU A 20 3.54 -1.41 9.24
C LEU A 20 4.56 -1.57 10.38
N PRO A 21 5.17 -0.49 10.92
CA PRO A 21 6.10 -0.64 12.04
C PRO A 21 5.44 -1.28 13.27
N ARG A 22 4.19 -0.89 13.55
CA ARG A 22 3.43 -1.41 14.70
C ARG A 22 2.96 -2.85 14.50
N ILE A 23 2.62 -3.22 13.26
CA ILE A 23 2.28 -4.63 12.92
C ILE A 23 3.50 -5.53 13.12
N ALA A 24 4.70 -5.07 12.74
CA ALA A 24 5.93 -5.84 12.88
C ALA A 24 6.34 -6.10 14.35
N GLU A 25 5.88 -5.26 15.27
CA GLU A 25 6.10 -5.40 16.72
C GLU A 25 5.05 -6.29 17.41
N GLN A 26 3.98 -6.70 16.71
CA GLN A 26 2.94 -7.54 17.29
C GLN A 26 3.38 -9.02 17.38
N PRO A 27 2.96 -9.74 18.44
CA PRO A 27 3.00 -11.21 18.45
C PRO A 27 2.32 -11.78 17.22
N SER A 28 2.86 -12.87 16.67
CA SER A 28 2.51 -13.37 15.32
C SER A 28 1.01 -13.71 15.15
N ASP A 29 0.35 -14.15 16.21
CA ASP A 29 -1.09 -14.40 16.28
C ASP A 29 -1.94 -13.13 16.10
N HIS A 30 -1.50 -12.00 16.65
CA HIS A 30 -2.15 -10.69 16.48
C HIS A 30 -1.72 -9.95 15.21
N GLY A 31 -0.47 -10.15 14.78
CA GLY A 31 0.10 -9.53 13.58
C GLY A 31 -0.66 -9.91 12.31
N PHE A 32 -1.02 -11.19 12.14
CA PHE A 32 -1.76 -11.66 10.97
C PHE A 32 -3.17 -11.06 10.87
N LEU A 33 -3.89 -10.92 11.99
CA LEU A 33 -5.21 -10.31 11.99
C LEU A 33 -5.14 -8.82 11.60
N THR A 34 -4.19 -8.09 12.18
CA THR A 34 -3.98 -6.67 11.88
C THR A 34 -3.53 -6.46 10.43
N GLU A 35 -2.67 -7.34 9.91
CA GLU A 35 -2.25 -7.33 8.51
C GLU A 35 -3.43 -7.61 7.57
N ALA A 36 -4.25 -8.63 7.84
CA ALA A 36 -5.43 -8.95 7.03
C ALA A 36 -6.45 -7.79 7.01
N LEU A 37 -6.64 -7.12 8.15
CA LEU A 37 -7.52 -5.94 8.25
C LEU A 37 -6.97 -4.76 7.46
N MET A 38 -5.66 -4.46 7.60
CA MET A 38 -5.00 -3.38 6.87
C MET A 38 -4.98 -3.64 5.36
N ALA A 39 -4.74 -4.88 4.93
CA ALA A 39 -4.82 -5.29 3.54
C ALA A 39 -6.23 -5.08 2.97
N SER A 40 -7.27 -5.44 3.74
CA SER A 40 -8.67 -5.22 3.35
C SER A 40 -9.00 -3.73 3.22
N ILE A 41 -8.53 -2.90 4.16
CA ILE A 41 -8.70 -1.44 4.12
C ILE A 41 -7.99 -0.86 2.89
N ALA A 42 -6.74 -1.26 2.62
CA ALA A 42 -5.98 -0.81 1.46
C ALA A 42 -6.65 -1.22 0.13
N GLN A 43 -7.22 -2.42 0.04
CA GLN A 43 -7.95 -2.89 -1.14
C GLN A 43 -9.32 -2.22 -1.33
N SER A 44 -9.94 -1.76 -0.25
CA SER A 44 -11.22 -1.04 -0.31
C SER A 44 -11.10 0.35 -0.92
N ALA A 45 -9.90 0.94 -0.91
CA ALA A 45 -9.63 2.25 -1.48
C ALA A 45 -9.90 2.27 -3.00
N PRO A 46 -10.71 3.21 -3.51
CA PRO A 46 -11.03 3.30 -4.94
C PRO A 46 -9.77 3.37 -5.83
N GLU A 47 -8.79 4.16 -5.40
CA GLU A 47 -7.51 4.35 -6.08
C GLU A 47 -6.68 3.06 -6.19
N ALA A 48 -6.81 2.15 -5.22
CA ALA A 48 -6.12 0.85 -5.26
C ALA A 48 -6.75 -0.06 -6.30
N LYS A 49 -8.08 -0.09 -6.39
CA LYS A 49 -8.82 -0.84 -7.42
C LYS A 49 -8.48 -0.34 -8.82
N ASP A 50 -8.41 0.98 -9.00
CA ASP A 50 -8.04 1.58 -10.29
C ASP A 50 -6.60 1.26 -10.69
N ARG A 51 -5.64 1.26 -9.75
CA ARG A 51 -4.26 0.84 -10.03
C ARG A 51 -4.16 -0.63 -10.40
N VAL A 52 -4.86 -1.51 -9.67
CA VAL A 52 -4.89 -2.95 -9.99
C VAL A 52 -5.51 -3.18 -11.37
N ARG A 53 -6.60 -2.50 -11.67
CA ARG A 53 -7.23 -2.54 -13.00
C ARG A 53 -6.30 -2.02 -14.09
N ALA A 54 -5.67 -0.87 -13.90
CA ALA A 54 -4.69 -0.33 -14.85
C ALA A 54 -3.51 -1.28 -15.07
N PHE A 55 -3.08 -1.99 -14.01
CA PHE A 55 -2.04 -3.02 -14.10
C PHE A 55 -2.50 -4.22 -14.93
N LEU A 56 -3.70 -4.76 -14.66
CA LEU A 56 -4.29 -5.88 -15.42
C LEU A 56 -4.57 -5.53 -16.89
N GLU A 57 -4.98 -4.28 -17.17
CA GLU A 57 -5.20 -3.77 -18.53
C GLU A 57 -3.88 -3.45 -19.26
N GLY A 58 -2.71 -3.63 -18.63
CA GLY A 58 -1.41 -3.32 -19.21
C GLY A 58 -1.14 -1.82 -19.43
N LYS A 59 -2.01 -0.95 -18.89
CA LYS A 59 -1.92 0.51 -18.97
C LYS A 59 -1.11 1.12 -17.82
N ALA A 60 -0.78 0.34 -16.80
CA ALA A 60 0.08 0.80 -15.71
C ALA A 60 1.50 1.05 -16.20
N ALA A 61 2.10 2.14 -15.72
CA ALA A 61 3.49 2.43 -15.98
C ALA A 61 4.37 1.28 -15.44
N LYS A 62 5.18 0.67 -16.33
CA LYS A 62 6.18 -0.33 -15.90
C LYS A 62 7.09 0.29 -14.85
N VAL A 63 7.37 -0.46 -13.78
CA VAL A 63 8.33 -0.05 -12.76
C VAL A 63 9.70 0.07 -13.42
N ARG A 64 10.13 1.31 -13.67
CA ARG A 64 11.49 1.62 -14.14
C ARG A 64 12.35 1.93 -12.92
N LYS A 65 13.53 1.30 -12.83
CA LYS A 65 14.56 1.79 -11.91
C LYS A 65 14.93 3.20 -12.37
N SER A 66 14.73 4.18 -11.51
CA SER A 66 15.38 5.47 -11.65
C SER A 66 16.86 5.26 -11.31
N SER A 67 17.73 5.33 -12.32
CA SER A 67 19.18 5.43 -12.17
C SER A 67 19.58 6.68 -11.40
#